data_AF-A0A3S1TI49-F1
#
_entry.id   AF-A0A3S1TI49-F1
#
_cell.length_a   1.000
_cell.length_b   1.000
_cell.length_c   1.000
_cell.angle_alpha   90.00
_cell.angle_beta   90.00
_cell.angle_gamma   90.00
#
_symmetry.space_group_name_H-M   'P 1'
#
loop_
_entity.id
_entity.type
_entity.pdbx_description
1 polymer ?
#
loop_
_entity_poly.entity_id
_entity_poly.type
_entity_poly.pdbx_seq_one_letter_code
_entity_poly.pdbx_strand_id
1 'polypeptide(L)'
;MTSREQHDRMANAIRFLSMDAVEKANSGHPGLPMGCADIATVLFSRFLKFDAKAPHWADRDRFILSAGHGSMLLYSLLYLTGYEDMTIDQIKNFRQLGSKTAGHPEYGHAAGIETTTGPLGQGLANSVGFALGERIMNAAFGNDLVNHYTYVLAGDGCLMEGVSQEAIALAGHLKLNKLIVFWDNNNISIDGPVSLADNTDQVARFQASGWNASHIDGTDPEAIAYAIEAARHSDKPTMIACKTTIGFGAPTKAGTNKAHGSPLGAEEIAGARKFFNWESPPFEIPADILDAWRAVGAGGAKARAAWDG
;
A
#
# COMPACT_ATOMS: atom_id res chain seq x y z
N MET A 1 10.79 16.32 9.88
CA MET A 1 10.47 14.91 10.20
C MET A 1 9.18 14.91 11.00
N THR A 2 8.20 14.10 10.59
CA THR A 2 6.95 13.87 11.32
C THR A 2 7.28 13.28 12.70
N SER A 3 6.65 13.75 13.77
CA SER A 3 6.86 13.12 15.09
C SER A 3 6.25 11.72 15.11
N ARG A 4 6.71 10.85 16.02
CA ARG A 4 6.12 9.51 16.18
C ARG A 4 4.62 9.58 16.45
N GLU A 5 4.20 10.49 17.33
CA GLU A 5 2.79 10.72 17.64
C GLU A 5 1.98 11.13 16.41
N GLN A 6 2.48 12.09 15.61
CA GLN A 6 1.79 12.51 14.41
C GLN A 6 1.72 11.38 13.37
N HIS A 7 2.80 10.60 13.21
CA HIS A 7 2.82 9.42 12.34
C HIS A 7 1.74 8.41 12.78
N ASP A 8 1.71 8.04 14.06
CA ASP A 8 0.76 7.05 14.58
C ASP A 8 -0.69 7.51 14.35
N ARG A 9 -0.98 8.79 14.57
CA ARG A 9 -2.30 9.39 14.29
C ARG A 9 -2.65 9.38 12.80
N MET A 10 -1.69 9.65 11.91
CA MET A 10 -1.88 9.57 10.46
C MET A 10 -2.14 8.12 10.00
N ALA A 11 -1.38 7.15 10.50
CA ALA A 11 -1.58 5.73 10.22
C ALA A 11 -2.95 5.26 10.73
N ASN A 12 -3.35 5.70 11.92
CA ASN A 12 -4.65 5.38 12.51
C ASN A 12 -5.82 5.88 11.65
N ALA A 13 -5.72 7.06 11.02
CA ALA A 13 -6.75 7.51 10.09
C ALA A 13 -7.02 6.51 8.95
N ILE A 14 -5.97 5.84 8.44
CA ILE A 14 -6.12 4.77 7.44
C ILE A 14 -6.85 3.56 8.07
N ARG A 15 -6.44 3.15 9.28
CA ARG A 15 -7.04 2.00 9.99
C ARG A 15 -8.54 2.19 10.19
N PHE A 16 -8.92 3.34 10.75
CA PHE A 16 -10.30 3.65 11.11
C PHE A 16 -11.19 3.84 9.88
N LEU A 17 -10.75 4.57 8.85
CA LEU A 17 -11.51 4.66 7.60
C LEU A 17 -11.73 3.29 6.98
N SER A 18 -10.69 2.45 6.95
CA SER A 18 -10.75 1.14 6.34
C SER A 18 -11.73 0.21 7.06
N MET A 19 -11.61 0.07 8.38
CA MET A 19 -12.47 -0.83 9.13
C MET A 19 -13.93 -0.33 9.19
N ASP A 20 -14.16 1.00 9.30
CA ASP A 20 -15.51 1.57 9.31
C ASP A 20 -16.24 1.38 7.97
N ALA A 21 -15.52 1.56 6.85
CA ALA A 21 -16.09 1.32 5.52
C ALA A 21 -16.43 -0.15 5.28
N VAL A 22 -15.55 -1.07 5.69
CA VAL A 22 -15.80 -2.52 5.64
C VAL A 22 -17.01 -2.90 6.50
N GLU A 23 -17.12 -2.34 7.71
CA GLU A 23 -18.23 -2.60 8.62
C GLU A 23 -19.55 -2.10 8.03
N LYS A 24 -19.57 -0.86 7.52
CA LYS A 24 -20.77 -0.30 6.88
C LYS A 24 -21.20 -1.09 5.66
N ALA A 25 -20.26 -1.57 4.85
CA ALA A 25 -20.55 -2.39 3.69
C ALA A 25 -20.98 -3.83 4.06
N ASN A 26 -20.79 -4.24 5.32
CA ASN A 26 -20.89 -5.62 5.77
C ASN A 26 -20.11 -6.60 4.87
N SER A 27 -18.99 -6.12 4.31
CA SER A 27 -18.21 -6.81 3.28
C SER A 27 -16.84 -6.18 3.12
N GLY A 28 -15.78 -6.98 3.06
CA GLY A 28 -14.43 -6.51 2.76
C GLY A 28 -13.35 -7.06 3.69
N HIS A 29 -12.16 -6.47 3.61
CA HIS A 29 -10.94 -6.99 4.21
C HIS A 29 -10.29 -5.92 5.10
N PRO A 30 -10.56 -5.89 6.41
CA PRO A 30 -10.02 -4.86 7.30
C PRO A 30 -8.59 -5.18 7.75
N GLY A 31 -8.21 -6.45 7.75
CA GLY A 31 -6.94 -6.93 8.31
C GLY A 31 -5.68 -6.33 7.70
N LEU A 32 -5.55 -6.41 6.36
CA LEU A 32 -4.39 -5.85 5.66
C LEU A 32 -4.30 -4.33 5.84
N PRO A 33 -5.36 -3.53 5.59
CA PRO A 33 -5.29 -2.09 5.82
C PRO A 33 -4.83 -1.71 7.24
N MET A 34 -5.26 -2.46 8.25
CA MET A 34 -4.85 -2.20 9.64
C MET A 34 -3.38 -2.55 9.91
N GLY A 35 -2.89 -3.67 9.36
CA GLY A 35 -1.50 -4.12 9.52
C GLY A 35 -0.50 -3.30 8.72
N CYS A 36 -0.88 -2.82 7.53
CA CYS A 36 0.00 -2.11 6.60
C CYS A 36 -0.08 -0.57 6.69
N ALA A 37 -0.86 -0.01 7.61
CA ALA A 37 -1.05 1.44 7.71
C ALA A 37 0.27 2.20 7.93
N ASP A 38 1.21 1.65 8.71
CA ASP A 38 2.52 2.28 8.94
C ASP A 38 3.38 2.33 7.67
N ILE A 39 3.45 1.21 6.94
CA ILE A 39 4.15 1.10 5.65
C ILE A 39 3.61 2.14 4.67
N ALA A 40 2.29 2.20 4.52
CA ALA A 40 1.62 3.15 3.65
C ALA A 40 1.87 4.60 4.07
N THR A 41 1.84 4.88 5.37
CA THR A 41 2.07 6.22 5.92
C THR A 41 3.49 6.69 5.62
N VAL A 42 4.51 5.86 5.88
CA VAL A 42 5.90 6.21 5.56
C VAL A 42 6.07 6.42 4.06
N LEU A 43 5.59 5.49 3.22
CA LEU A 43 5.73 5.59 1.77
C LEU A 43 5.14 6.89 1.23
N PHE A 44 3.86 7.15 1.51
CA PHE A 44 3.15 8.29 0.93
C PHE A 44 3.63 9.63 1.50
N SER A 45 3.96 9.71 2.79
CA SER A 45 4.33 10.98 3.42
C SER A 45 5.79 11.40 3.21
N ARG A 46 6.69 10.45 2.91
CA ARG A 46 8.15 10.71 2.87
C ARG A 46 8.81 10.41 1.52
N PHE A 47 8.28 9.46 0.74
CA PHE A 47 9.03 8.90 -0.40
C PHE A 47 8.31 9.02 -1.73
N LEU A 48 6.99 8.83 -1.76
CA LEU A 48 6.21 8.80 -3.00
C LEU A 48 6.17 10.20 -3.64
N LYS A 49 6.67 10.31 -4.87
CA LYS A 49 6.61 11.53 -5.67
C LYS A 49 5.28 11.59 -6.43
N PHE A 50 4.31 12.35 -5.94
CA PHE A 50 2.99 12.49 -6.59
C PHE A 50 2.34 13.85 -6.28
N ASP A 51 1.37 14.24 -7.11
CA ASP A 51 0.50 15.38 -6.86
C ASP A 51 -0.96 14.91 -7.01
N ALA A 52 -1.71 14.92 -5.91
CA ALA A 52 -3.10 14.46 -5.90
C ALA A 52 -4.02 15.27 -6.84
N LYS A 53 -3.64 16.51 -7.18
CA LYS A 53 -4.37 17.34 -8.15
C LYS A 53 -3.96 17.07 -9.61
N ALA A 54 -2.89 16.33 -9.82
CA ALA A 54 -2.41 15.95 -11.14
C ALA A 54 -2.14 14.43 -11.20
N PRO A 55 -3.18 13.60 -11.04
CA PRO A 55 -3.04 12.13 -11.00
C PRO A 55 -2.52 11.54 -12.31
N HIS A 56 -2.52 12.31 -13.40
CA HIS A 56 -2.01 11.92 -14.71
C HIS A 56 -0.61 12.49 -15.01
N TRP A 57 0.07 13.11 -14.04
CA TRP A 57 1.47 13.52 -14.20
C TRP A 57 2.31 12.31 -14.62
N ALA A 58 2.92 12.39 -15.81
CA ALA A 58 3.59 11.26 -16.44
C ALA A 58 4.74 10.72 -15.58
N ASP A 59 5.49 11.62 -14.92
CA ASP A 59 6.67 11.25 -14.15
C ASP A 59 6.43 11.09 -12.63
N ARG A 60 5.17 10.98 -12.16
CA ARG A 60 4.92 10.62 -10.74
C ARG A 60 5.43 9.19 -10.43
N ASP A 61 5.70 8.88 -9.18
CA ASP A 61 5.90 7.49 -8.75
C ASP A 61 4.60 6.68 -8.87
N ARG A 62 4.73 5.38 -9.08
CA ARG A 62 3.60 4.45 -9.20
C ARG A 62 3.44 3.66 -7.91
N PHE A 63 2.23 3.54 -7.40
CA PHE A 63 1.90 2.65 -6.29
C PHE A 63 0.88 1.60 -6.73
N ILE A 64 1.23 0.32 -6.57
CA ILE A 64 0.40 -0.81 -6.96
C ILE A 64 0.09 -1.66 -5.72
N LEU A 65 -1.20 -1.79 -5.40
CA LEU A 65 -1.67 -2.72 -4.38
C LEU A 65 -1.88 -4.10 -5.01
N SER A 66 -0.85 -4.95 -5.01
CA SER A 66 -0.94 -6.31 -5.55
C SER A 66 -1.87 -7.19 -4.71
N ALA A 67 -1.86 -7.01 -3.39
CA ALA A 67 -2.84 -7.61 -2.49
C ALA A 67 -4.17 -6.83 -2.55
N GLY A 68 -4.81 -6.85 -3.72
CA GLY A 68 -5.96 -5.98 -4.06
C GLY A 68 -7.16 -6.13 -3.13
N HIS A 69 -7.28 -7.23 -2.39
CA HIS A 69 -8.37 -7.42 -1.42
C HIS A 69 -8.34 -6.35 -0.32
N GLY A 70 -7.15 -5.82 0.02
CA GLY A 70 -6.95 -4.69 0.93
C GLY A 70 -7.30 -3.32 0.34
N SER A 71 -8.22 -3.26 -0.62
CA SER A 71 -8.58 -2.07 -1.40
C SER A 71 -8.89 -0.82 -0.56
N MET A 72 -9.46 -1.00 0.64
CA MET A 72 -9.72 0.11 1.56
C MET A 72 -8.45 0.83 2.05
N LEU A 73 -7.28 0.18 2.05
CA LEU A 73 -6.01 0.87 2.28
C LEU A 73 -5.78 1.95 1.21
N LEU A 74 -5.90 1.55 -0.07
CA LEU A 74 -5.71 2.44 -1.21
C LEU A 74 -6.77 3.54 -1.22
N TYR A 75 -8.05 3.20 -1.05
CA TYR A 75 -9.11 4.21 -1.05
C TYR A 75 -8.98 5.20 0.10
N SER A 76 -8.61 4.75 1.30
CA SER A 76 -8.32 5.64 2.42
C SER A 76 -7.18 6.60 2.08
N LEU A 77 -6.08 6.13 1.49
CA LEU A 77 -4.97 6.98 1.06
C LEU A 77 -5.40 8.01 0.01
N LEU A 78 -6.17 7.60 -1.00
CA LEU A 78 -6.67 8.51 -2.04
C LEU A 78 -7.60 9.59 -1.44
N TYR A 79 -8.50 9.19 -0.53
CA TYR A 79 -9.35 10.13 0.20
C TYR A 79 -8.53 11.06 1.09
N LEU A 80 -7.54 10.56 1.83
CA LEU A 80 -6.74 11.33 2.80
C LEU A 80 -5.73 12.27 2.12
N THR A 81 -5.17 11.89 0.97
CA THR A 81 -4.25 12.73 0.20
C THR A 81 -4.96 13.76 -0.66
N GLY A 82 -6.24 13.54 -0.99
CA GLY A 82 -7.10 14.59 -1.56
C GLY A 82 -7.27 14.48 -3.07
N TYR A 83 -7.31 13.25 -3.58
CA TYR A 83 -7.79 12.99 -4.92
C TYR A 83 -9.23 13.48 -5.02
N GLU A 84 -9.50 14.36 -5.98
CA GLU A 84 -10.77 15.08 -6.12
C GLU A 84 -11.97 14.12 -6.21
N ASP A 85 -11.74 12.98 -6.85
CA ASP A 85 -12.79 12.03 -7.21
C ASP A 85 -12.96 10.89 -6.20
N MET A 86 -12.20 10.92 -5.09
CA MET A 86 -12.31 10.02 -3.94
C MET A 86 -12.80 10.79 -2.70
N THR A 87 -14.11 11.06 -2.66
CA THR A 87 -14.74 11.78 -1.55
C THR A 87 -15.03 10.87 -0.36
N ILE A 88 -15.39 11.45 0.79
CA ILE A 88 -15.83 10.65 1.95
C ILE A 88 -17.09 9.83 1.63
N ASP A 89 -17.94 10.31 0.73
CA ASP A 89 -19.13 9.57 0.29
C ASP A 89 -18.76 8.36 -0.55
N GLN A 90 -17.67 8.40 -1.33
CA GLN A 90 -17.13 7.20 -1.97
C GLN A 90 -16.68 6.19 -0.92
N ILE A 91 -15.92 6.61 0.10
CA ILE A 91 -15.51 5.71 1.20
C ILE A 91 -16.72 5.08 1.90
N LYS A 92 -17.74 5.89 2.19
CA LYS A 92 -19.02 5.44 2.77
C LYS A 92 -19.82 4.51 1.85
N ASN A 93 -19.55 4.49 0.55
CA ASN A 93 -20.22 3.66 -0.45
C ASN A 93 -19.33 2.51 -0.93
N PHE A 94 -18.31 2.13 -0.15
CA PHE A 94 -17.48 0.96 -0.43
C PHE A 94 -18.34 -0.28 -0.75
N ARG A 95 -18.01 -0.95 -1.87
CA ARG A 95 -18.69 -2.14 -2.41
C ARG A 95 -20.16 -1.95 -2.78
N GLN A 96 -20.65 -0.72 -2.89
CA GLN A 96 -22.01 -0.45 -3.33
C GLN A 96 -22.07 -0.31 -4.86
N LEU A 97 -23.21 -0.69 -5.45
CA LEU A 97 -23.44 -0.62 -6.88
C LEU A 97 -23.23 0.80 -7.41
N GLY A 98 -22.42 0.94 -8.46
CA GLY A 98 -22.11 2.23 -9.09
C GLY A 98 -21.13 3.12 -8.33
N SER A 99 -20.62 2.67 -7.18
CA SER A 99 -19.52 3.36 -6.49
C SER A 99 -18.19 3.18 -7.21
N LYS A 100 -17.27 4.13 -7.04
CA LYS A 100 -15.88 4.01 -7.54
C LYS A 100 -15.04 3.09 -6.66
N THR A 101 -15.41 2.98 -5.39
CA THR A 101 -14.79 2.15 -4.36
C THR A 101 -15.27 0.71 -4.47
N ALA A 102 -14.89 0.04 -5.56
CA ALA A 102 -15.19 -1.36 -5.83
C ALA A 102 -14.51 -2.30 -4.81
N GLY A 103 -14.92 -3.57 -4.78
CA GLY A 103 -14.39 -4.54 -3.81
C GLY A 103 -12.89 -4.79 -3.91
N HIS A 104 -12.33 -4.61 -5.11
CA HIS A 104 -10.91 -4.60 -5.43
C HIS A 104 -10.61 -3.34 -6.27
N PRO A 105 -9.37 -2.82 -6.34
CA PRO A 105 -9.04 -1.65 -7.14
C PRO A 105 -9.26 -1.92 -8.63
N GLU A 106 -9.95 -1.01 -9.30
CA GLU A 106 -10.27 -1.11 -10.73
C GLU A 106 -9.72 0.12 -11.47
N TYR A 107 -8.82 -0.11 -12.42
CA TYR A 107 -8.24 0.96 -13.23
C TYR A 107 -9.33 1.71 -13.99
N GLY A 108 -9.27 3.04 -13.98
CA GLY A 108 -10.24 3.92 -14.64
C GLY A 108 -11.49 4.25 -13.82
N HIS A 109 -11.72 3.61 -12.67
CA HIS A 109 -12.87 3.94 -11.81
C HIS A 109 -12.62 5.12 -10.88
N ALA A 110 -11.40 5.25 -10.35
CA ALA A 110 -10.95 6.41 -9.60
C ALA A 110 -9.54 6.82 -10.02
N ALA A 111 -9.24 8.12 -9.93
CA ALA A 111 -7.89 8.61 -10.11
C ALA A 111 -6.95 8.04 -9.03
N GLY A 112 -5.70 7.73 -9.43
CA GLY A 112 -4.69 7.14 -8.53
C GLY A 112 -4.72 5.61 -8.42
N ILE A 113 -5.64 4.92 -9.11
CA ILE A 113 -5.57 3.46 -9.29
C ILE A 113 -4.76 3.17 -10.56
N GLU A 114 -3.53 2.67 -10.40
CA GLU A 114 -2.59 2.42 -11.51
C GLU A 114 -3.01 1.23 -12.41
N THR A 115 -3.56 0.18 -11.81
CA THR A 115 -3.94 -1.05 -12.50
C THR A 115 -5.05 -1.76 -11.71
N THR A 116 -5.88 -2.52 -12.40
CA THR A 116 -6.83 -3.43 -11.75
C THR A 116 -6.07 -4.57 -11.08
N THR A 117 -6.36 -4.82 -9.80
CA THR A 117 -5.84 -5.97 -9.05
C THR A 117 -6.98 -6.70 -8.35
N GLY A 118 -6.69 -7.84 -7.72
CA GLY A 118 -7.70 -8.72 -7.12
C GLY A 118 -7.30 -10.17 -7.26
N PRO A 119 -7.14 -10.68 -8.50
CA PRO A 119 -6.42 -11.91 -8.75
C PRO A 119 -4.98 -11.76 -8.24
N LEU A 120 -4.60 -12.60 -7.28
CA LEU A 120 -3.32 -12.50 -6.58
C LEU A 120 -2.14 -12.67 -7.55
N GLY A 121 -1.00 -12.04 -7.24
CA GLY A 121 0.20 -12.06 -8.07
C GLY A 121 0.20 -11.10 -9.26
N GLN A 122 -0.97 -10.75 -9.81
CA GLN A 122 -1.04 -9.91 -11.02
C GLN A 122 -0.54 -8.48 -10.81
N GLY A 123 -0.80 -7.85 -9.64
CA GLY A 123 -0.28 -6.51 -9.39
C GLY A 123 1.25 -6.47 -9.35
N LEU A 124 1.88 -7.50 -8.75
CA LEU A 124 3.33 -7.66 -8.78
C LEU A 124 3.84 -7.90 -10.20
N ALA A 125 3.19 -8.74 -11.00
CA ALA A 125 3.56 -8.93 -12.40
C ALA A 125 3.43 -7.63 -13.22
N ASN A 126 2.33 -6.90 -13.07
CA ASN A 126 2.11 -5.62 -13.74
C ASN A 126 3.20 -4.60 -13.37
N SER A 127 3.63 -4.57 -12.10
CA SER A 127 4.68 -3.65 -11.63
C SER A 127 6.02 -3.80 -12.35
N VAL A 128 6.35 -5.01 -12.80
CA VAL A 128 7.54 -5.27 -13.62
C VAL A 128 7.41 -4.55 -14.97
N GLY A 129 6.21 -4.56 -15.55
CA GLY A 129 5.90 -3.78 -16.75
C GLY A 129 6.00 -2.28 -16.54
N PHE A 130 5.51 -1.75 -15.41
CA PHE A 130 5.65 -0.33 -15.07
C PHE A 130 7.12 0.10 -14.93
N ALA A 131 7.92 -0.67 -14.18
CA ALA A 131 9.34 -0.38 -13.99
C ALA A 131 10.15 -0.54 -15.28
N LEU A 132 9.82 -1.53 -16.12
CA LEU A 132 10.43 -1.68 -17.44
C LEU A 132 10.07 -0.52 -18.38
N GLY A 133 8.80 -0.09 -18.36
CA GLY A 133 8.33 1.07 -19.12
C GLY A 133 9.06 2.35 -18.74
N GLU A 134 9.24 2.61 -17.45
CA GLU A 134 10.07 3.71 -16.95
C GLU A 134 11.49 3.60 -17.50
N ARG A 135 12.12 2.42 -17.41
CA ARG A 135 13.51 2.21 -17.84
C ARG A 135 13.71 2.45 -19.34
N ILE A 136 12.75 2.02 -20.17
CA ILE A 136 12.76 2.21 -21.63
C ILE A 136 12.62 3.70 -21.95
N MET A 137 11.64 4.36 -21.33
CA MET A 137 11.37 5.78 -21.57
C MET A 137 12.52 6.67 -21.06
N ASN A 138 13.07 6.38 -19.88
CA ASN A 138 14.27 7.04 -19.36
C ASN A 138 15.48 6.87 -20.29
N ALA A 139 15.67 5.69 -20.90
CA ALA A 139 16.74 5.48 -21.87
C ALA A 139 16.59 6.37 -23.12
N ALA A 140 15.35 6.61 -23.55
CA ALA A 140 15.04 7.40 -24.74
C ALA A 140 15.06 8.92 -24.48
N PHE A 141 14.60 9.37 -23.31
CA PHE A 141 14.33 10.79 -23.02
C PHE A 141 15.17 11.39 -21.89
N GLY A 142 15.90 10.58 -21.13
CA GLY A 142 16.78 11.02 -20.05
C GLY A 142 16.07 11.26 -18.70
N ASN A 143 16.89 11.51 -17.68
CA ASN A 143 16.48 11.64 -16.28
C ASN A 143 15.62 12.88 -15.98
N ASP A 144 15.76 13.93 -16.79
CA ASP A 144 15.02 15.18 -16.58
C ASP A 144 13.53 15.02 -16.90
N LEU A 145 13.19 14.13 -17.84
CA LEU A 145 11.82 13.89 -18.26
C LEU A 145 11.20 12.62 -17.64
N VAL A 146 12.00 11.57 -17.43
CA VAL A 146 11.52 10.29 -16.92
C VAL A 146 12.45 9.79 -15.83
N ASN A 147 12.04 9.86 -14.57
CA ASN A 147 12.79 9.38 -13.43
C ASN A 147 11.86 9.12 -12.23
N HIS A 148 11.20 7.97 -12.22
CA HIS A 148 10.25 7.61 -11.16
C HIS A 148 10.38 6.17 -10.70
N TYR A 149 9.91 5.92 -9.48
CA TYR A 149 9.89 4.60 -8.85
C TYR A 149 8.54 3.91 -9.04
N THR A 150 8.58 2.59 -9.00
CA THR A 150 7.40 1.73 -8.88
C THR A 150 7.43 1.02 -7.53
N TYR A 151 6.42 1.29 -6.72
CA TYR A 151 6.22 0.69 -5.40
C TYR A 151 5.07 -0.31 -5.44
N VAL A 152 5.24 -1.45 -4.78
CA VAL A 152 4.24 -2.51 -4.74
C VAL A 152 4.00 -2.95 -3.30
N LEU A 153 2.75 -3.09 -2.89
CA LEU A 153 2.40 -3.80 -1.66
C LEU A 153 1.81 -5.17 -2.01
N ALA A 154 2.53 -6.23 -1.66
CA ALA A 154 2.15 -7.63 -1.88
C ALA A 154 1.98 -8.34 -0.53
N GLY A 155 1.15 -9.39 -0.51
CA GLY A 155 0.99 -10.28 0.64
C GLY A 155 1.38 -11.72 0.29
N ASP A 156 1.26 -12.62 1.25
CA ASP A 156 1.64 -14.04 1.11
C ASP A 156 1.01 -14.69 -0.12
N GLY A 157 -0.30 -14.50 -0.32
CA GLY A 157 -1.01 -15.06 -1.48
C GLY A 157 -0.47 -14.56 -2.82
N CYS A 158 0.08 -13.34 -2.90
CA CYS A 158 0.74 -12.88 -4.13
C CYS A 158 2.04 -13.64 -4.39
N LEU A 159 2.79 -13.99 -3.35
CA LEU A 159 4.09 -14.64 -3.46
C LEU A 159 3.99 -16.16 -3.67
N MET A 160 2.84 -16.77 -3.34
CA MET A 160 2.55 -18.17 -3.62
C MET A 160 2.15 -18.40 -5.10
N GLU A 161 1.60 -17.39 -5.77
CA GLU A 161 1.18 -17.51 -7.17
C GLU A 161 2.38 -17.64 -8.12
N GLY A 162 2.34 -18.61 -9.03
CA GLY A 162 3.45 -18.90 -9.95
C GLY A 162 3.84 -17.73 -10.85
N VAL A 163 2.86 -16.92 -11.27
CA VAL A 163 3.09 -15.70 -12.06
C VAL A 163 4.02 -14.71 -11.34
N SER A 164 4.01 -14.70 -10.00
CA SER A 164 4.91 -13.86 -9.23
C SER A 164 6.36 -14.28 -9.42
N GLN A 165 6.66 -15.58 -9.45
CA GLN A 165 8.03 -16.08 -9.63
C GLN A 165 8.56 -15.74 -11.02
N GLU A 166 7.73 -15.86 -12.06
CA GLU A 166 8.11 -15.45 -13.43
C GLU A 166 8.48 -13.96 -13.46
N ALA A 167 7.65 -13.12 -12.86
CA ALA A 167 7.87 -11.67 -12.77
C ALA A 167 9.14 -11.32 -11.95
N ILE A 168 9.32 -11.95 -10.79
CA ILE A 168 10.49 -11.78 -9.91
C ILE A 168 11.78 -12.16 -10.64
N ALA A 169 11.80 -13.31 -11.33
CA ALA A 169 12.96 -13.75 -12.08
C ALA A 169 13.31 -12.76 -13.22
N LEU A 170 12.31 -12.28 -13.96
CA LEU A 170 12.53 -11.32 -15.03
C LEU A 170 13.05 -9.97 -14.52
N ALA A 171 12.43 -9.41 -13.48
CA ALA A 171 12.83 -8.12 -12.92
C ALA A 171 14.26 -8.13 -12.36
N GLY A 172 14.66 -9.23 -11.72
CA GLY A 172 16.02 -9.40 -11.22
C GLY A 172 17.03 -9.57 -12.35
N HIS A 173 16.70 -10.35 -13.39
CA HIS A 173 17.52 -10.46 -14.60
C HIS A 173 17.76 -9.11 -15.27
N LEU A 174 16.71 -8.29 -15.39
CA LEU A 174 16.76 -6.96 -16.01
C LEU A 174 17.31 -5.86 -15.09
N LYS A 175 17.59 -6.19 -13.81
CA LYS A 175 18.04 -5.23 -12.80
C LYS A 175 17.17 -3.98 -12.71
N LEU A 176 15.84 -4.16 -12.62
CA LEU A 176 14.88 -3.06 -12.52
C LEU A 176 14.98 -2.35 -11.16
N ASN A 177 16.02 -1.56 -10.95
CA ASN A 177 16.40 -1.01 -9.65
C ASN A 177 15.44 0.05 -9.07
N LYS A 178 14.52 0.56 -9.88
CA LYS A 178 13.43 1.43 -9.43
C LYS A 178 12.14 0.67 -9.06
N LEU A 179 12.18 -0.66 -9.03
CA LEU A 179 11.10 -1.51 -8.52
C LEU A 179 11.36 -1.88 -7.06
N ILE A 180 10.46 -1.44 -6.17
CA ILE A 180 10.52 -1.69 -4.73
C ILE A 180 9.24 -2.38 -4.28
N VAL A 181 9.37 -3.59 -3.74
CA VAL A 181 8.24 -4.41 -3.28
C VAL A 181 8.25 -4.47 -1.76
N PHE A 182 7.16 -4.05 -1.14
CA PHE A 182 6.86 -4.35 0.25
C PHE A 182 6.08 -5.66 0.30
N TRP A 183 6.63 -6.64 1.01
CA TRP A 183 5.87 -7.85 1.36
C TRP A 183 5.32 -7.68 2.77
N ASP A 184 4.00 -7.66 2.88
CA ASP A 184 3.27 -7.77 4.15
C ASP A 184 3.44 -9.20 4.69
N ASN A 185 4.52 -9.42 5.44
CA ASN A 185 4.86 -10.69 6.06
C ASN A 185 4.12 -10.84 7.39
N ASN A 186 2.80 -11.07 7.32
CA ASN A 186 1.93 -11.19 8.48
C ASN A 186 1.73 -12.65 8.94
N ASN A 187 2.23 -13.64 8.19
CA ASN A 187 2.12 -15.09 8.41
C ASN A 187 0.69 -15.66 8.31
N ILE A 188 -0.27 -14.95 7.72
CA ILE A 188 -1.69 -15.33 7.68
C ILE A 188 -2.22 -15.31 6.24
N SER A 189 -2.83 -16.43 5.83
CA SER A 189 -3.69 -16.55 4.65
C SER A 189 -5.16 -16.72 5.07
N ILE A 190 -6.05 -16.96 4.10
CA ILE A 190 -7.48 -17.22 4.38
C ILE A 190 -7.66 -18.43 5.30
N ASP A 191 -6.93 -19.52 5.04
CA ASP A 191 -7.11 -20.79 5.75
C ASP A 191 -6.48 -20.79 7.15
N GLY A 192 -5.63 -19.81 7.47
CA GLY A 192 -4.94 -19.73 8.76
C GLY A 192 -3.48 -19.33 8.61
N PRO A 193 -2.60 -19.82 9.50
CA PRO A 193 -1.17 -19.63 9.37
C PRO A 193 -0.64 -20.11 8.01
N VAL A 194 0.24 -19.33 7.39
CA VAL A 194 0.88 -19.65 6.09
C VAL A 194 1.57 -21.03 6.13
N SER A 195 2.13 -21.41 7.28
CA SER A 195 2.80 -22.69 7.51
C SER A 195 1.93 -23.94 7.27
N LEU A 196 0.61 -23.77 7.12
CA LEU A 196 -0.28 -24.86 6.73
C LEU A 196 -0.06 -25.32 5.28
N ALA A 197 0.44 -24.44 4.40
CA ALA A 197 0.53 -24.70 2.97
C ALA A 197 1.84 -24.25 2.30
N ASP A 198 2.63 -23.37 2.93
CA ASP A 198 3.90 -22.89 2.40
C ASP A 198 4.98 -22.82 3.49
N ASN A 199 6.22 -23.14 3.11
CA ASN A 199 7.42 -23.07 3.96
C ASN A 199 8.58 -22.35 3.24
N THR A 200 8.29 -21.69 2.12
CA THR A 200 9.30 -21.04 1.27
C THR A 200 9.96 -19.88 2.01
N ASP A 201 11.29 -19.86 2.06
CA ASP A 201 12.05 -18.67 2.43
C ASP A 201 11.97 -17.65 1.28
N GLN A 202 11.03 -16.72 1.40
CA GLN A 202 10.78 -15.71 0.39
C GLN A 202 11.97 -14.74 0.22
N VAL A 203 12.69 -14.42 1.30
CA VAL A 203 13.88 -13.55 1.20
C VAL A 203 14.98 -14.26 0.40
N ALA A 204 15.27 -15.52 0.72
CA ALA A 204 16.23 -16.31 -0.03
C ALA A 204 15.81 -16.50 -1.50
N ARG A 205 14.51 -16.73 -1.78
CA ARG A 205 13.98 -16.86 -3.16
C ARG A 205 14.18 -15.60 -3.98
N PHE A 206 13.93 -14.42 -3.41
CA PHE A 206 14.17 -13.14 -4.07
C PHE A 206 15.67 -12.90 -4.31
N GLN A 207 16.52 -13.17 -3.31
CA GLN A 207 17.98 -13.05 -3.42
C GLN A 207 18.54 -13.97 -4.52
N ALA A 208 18.07 -15.22 -4.58
CA ALA A 208 18.41 -16.17 -5.64
C ALA A 208 17.99 -15.69 -7.03
N SER A 209 16.93 -14.88 -7.11
CA SER A 209 16.44 -14.26 -8.34
C SER A 209 17.13 -12.93 -8.68
N GLY A 210 18.20 -12.55 -7.97
CA GLY A 210 18.99 -11.35 -8.26
C GLY A 210 18.48 -10.05 -7.61
N TRP A 211 17.59 -10.15 -6.61
CA TRP A 211 17.08 -9.00 -5.87
C TRP A 211 17.91 -8.72 -4.61
N ASN A 212 17.84 -7.48 -4.13
CA ASN A 212 18.07 -7.24 -2.70
C ASN A 212 16.81 -7.64 -1.92
N ALA A 213 16.98 -8.37 -0.82
CA ALA A 213 15.86 -8.65 0.07
C ALA A 213 16.29 -8.77 1.52
N SER A 214 15.50 -8.20 2.43
CA SER A 214 15.76 -8.19 3.87
C SER A 214 14.49 -8.03 4.70
N HIS A 215 14.53 -8.55 5.92
CA HIS A 215 13.46 -8.36 6.91
C HIS A 215 13.59 -7.02 7.63
N ILE A 216 12.44 -6.40 7.94
CA ILE A 216 12.32 -5.25 8.84
C ILE A 216 11.11 -5.40 9.76
N ASP A 217 11.06 -4.60 10.82
CA ASP A 217 9.81 -4.34 11.55
C ASP A 217 8.91 -3.42 10.70
N GLY A 218 7.75 -3.94 10.27
CA GLY A 218 6.79 -3.22 9.45
C GLY A 218 5.89 -2.25 10.23
N THR A 219 6.12 -2.11 11.54
CA THR A 219 5.42 -1.17 12.44
C THR A 219 6.33 -0.07 12.99
N ASP A 220 7.62 -0.11 12.65
CA ASP A 220 8.61 0.91 12.99
C ASP A 220 8.81 1.87 11.79
N PRO A 221 8.35 3.13 11.87
CA PRO A 221 8.44 4.09 10.78
C PRO A 221 9.86 4.38 10.32
N GLU A 222 10.84 4.32 11.22
CA GLU A 222 12.24 4.58 10.87
C GLU A 222 12.91 3.37 10.22
N ALA A 223 12.57 2.15 10.64
CA ALA A 223 13.03 0.93 9.97
C ALA A 223 12.50 0.87 8.52
N ILE A 224 11.23 1.20 8.31
CA ILE A 224 10.61 1.28 6.98
C ILE A 224 11.31 2.35 6.14
N ALA A 225 11.49 3.55 6.69
CA ALA A 225 12.11 4.65 5.96
C ALA A 225 13.56 4.36 5.57
N TYR A 226 14.33 3.79 6.49
CA TYR A 226 15.70 3.36 6.21
C TYR A 226 15.75 2.33 5.07
N ALA A 227 14.85 1.34 5.08
CA ALA A 227 14.81 0.32 4.05
C ALA A 227 14.44 0.88 2.66
N ILE A 228 13.49 1.82 2.60
CA ILE A 228 13.13 2.49 1.34
C ILE A 228 14.32 3.31 0.81
N GLU A 229 14.99 4.06 1.69
CA GLU A 229 16.14 4.88 1.29
C GLU A 229 17.30 4.01 0.77
N ALA A 230 17.59 2.90 1.45
CA ALA A 230 18.58 1.93 0.99
C ALA A 230 18.19 1.31 -0.38
N ALA A 231 16.91 0.97 -0.56
CA ALA A 231 16.39 0.44 -1.82
C ALA A 231 16.56 1.42 -2.99
N ARG A 232 16.31 2.71 -2.75
CA ARG A 232 16.45 3.77 -3.77
C ARG A 232 17.88 3.97 -4.28
N HIS A 233 18.87 3.57 -3.48
CA HIS A 233 20.30 3.63 -3.81
C HIS A 233 20.85 2.32 -4.39
N SER A 234 20.00 1.32 -4.62
CA SER A 234 20.41 0.03 -5.18
C SER A 234 20.57 0.07 -6.71
N ASP A 235 21.41 -0.84 -7.22
CA ASP A 235 21.53 -1.21 -8.63
C ASP A 235 20.65 -2.43 -9.01
N LYS A 236 19.82 -2.93 -8.08
CA LYS A 236 18.94 -4.10 -8.22
C LYS A 236 17.53 -3.78 -7.73
N PRO A 237 16.50 -4.49 -8.22
CA PRO A 237 15.17 -4.41 -7.61
C PRO A 237 15.26 -4.89 -6.14
N THR A 238 14.42 -4.33 -5.27
CA THR A 238 14.47 -4.58 -3.83
C THR A 238 13.13 -5.06 -3.28
N MET A 239 13.15 -6.11 -2.47
CA MET A 239 12.01 -6.57 -1.67
C MET A 239 12.27 -6.31 -0.19
N ILE A 240 11.34 -5.62 0.46
CA ILE A 240 11.36 -5.28 1.88
C ILE A 240 10.33 -6.17 2.57
N ALA A 241 10.79 -7.21 3.28
CA ALA A 241 9.95 -8.14 4.01
C ALA A 241 9.51 -7.51 5.34
N CYS A 242 8.34 -6.87 5.34
CA CYS A 242 7.83 -6.10 6.45
C CYS A 242 7.09 -7.02 7.42
N LYS A 243 7.64 -7.24 8.62
CA LYS A 243 6.93 -8.01 9.63
C LYS A 243 5.78 -7.19 10.19
N THR A 244 4.53 -7.65 10.01
CA THR A 244 3.34 -6.98 10.55
C THR A 244 2.44 -7.96 11.31
N THR A 245 1.36 -7.42 11.89
CA THR A 245 0.24 -8.18 12.46
C THR A 245 -1.03 -7.83 11.70
N ILE A 246 -1.65 -8.81 11.04
CA ILE A 246 -2.94 -8.61 10.37
C ILE A 246 -4.00 -8.15 11.38
N GLY A 247 -4.81 -7.14 11.03
CA GLY A 247 -5.84 -6.62 11.94
C GLY A 247 -5.28 -5.94 13.20
N PHE A 248 -4.06 -5.41 13.15
CA PHE A 248 -3.38 -4.79 14.29
C PHE A 248 -4.28 -3.81 15.06
N GLY A 249 -4.40 -4.05 16.37
CA GLY A 249 -5.25 -3.29 17.30
C GLY A 249 -6.64 -3.90 17.54
N ALA A 250 -7.09 -4.85 16.72
CA ALA A 250 -8.31 -5.63 16.99
C ALA A 250 -8.09 -6.56 18.20
N PRO A 251 -8.88 -6.48 19.28
CA PRO A 251 -8.59 -7.17 20.55
C PRO A 251 -8.46 -8.69 20.45
N THR A 252 -9.32 -9.35 19.68
CA THR A 252 -9.34 -10.82 19.59
C THR A 252 -9.09 -11.35 18.18
N LYS A 253 -9.28 -10.51 17.15
CA LYS A 253 -9.06 -10.92 15.75
C LYS A 253 -7.65 -10.65 15.24
N ALA A 254 -6.87 -9.76 15.86
CA ALA A 254 -5.51 -9.44 15.41
C ALA A 254 -4.62 -10.70 15.37
N GLY A 255 -3.80 -10.83 14.32
CA GLY A 255 -2.90 -11.96 14.14
C GLY A 255 -3.58 -13.27 13.72
N THR A 256 -4.87 -13.25 13.38
CA THR A 256 -5.62 -14.44 12.96
C THR A 256 -6.27 -14.24 11.60
N ASN A 257 -6.59 -15.35 10.91
CA ASN A 257 -7.34 -15.31 9.65
C ASN A 257 -8.76 -14.73 9.80
N LYS A 258 -9.30 -14.61 11.02
CA LYS A 258 -10.60 -13.98 11.28
C LYS A 258 -10.62 -12.49 10.93
N ALA A 259 -9.46 -11.83 10.90
CA ALA A 259 -9.34 -10.44 10.45
C ALA A 259 -9.19 -10.30 8.92
N HIS A 260 -9.07 -11.41 8.17
CA HIS A 260 -8.71 -11.36 6.76
C HIS A 260 -9.83 -10.79 5.88
N GLY A 261 -10.97 -11.48 5.78
CA GLY A 261 -12.01 -11.19 4.77
C GLY A 261 -13.42 -11.04 5.31
N SER A 262 -13.57 -10.67 6.58
CA SER A 262 -14.86 -10.38 7.19
C SER A 262 -14.82 -9.06 7.97
N PRO A 263 -15.95 -8.35 8.07
CA PRO A 263 -16.08 -7.22 9.00
C PRO A 263 -15.62 -7.59 10.42
N LEU A 264 -15.07 -6.61 11.13
CA LEU A 264 -14.57 -6.84 12.48
C LEU A 264 -15.72 -7.08 13.46
N GLY A 265 -16.84 -6.38 13.29
CA GLY A 265 -17.93 -6.34 14.26
C GLY A 265 -17.75 -5.23 15.28
N ALA A 266 -18.88 -4.76 15.83
CA ALA A 266 -18.92 -3.62 16.74
C ALA A 266 -18.01 -3.74 17.98
N GLU A 267 -17.90 -4.92 18.59
CA GLU A 267 -17.05 -5.13 19.78
C GLU A 267 -15.56 -4.99 19.45
N GLU A 268 -15.11 -5.57 18.35
CA GLU A 268 -13.71 -5.47 17.91
C GLU A 268 -13.36 -4.04 17.49
N ILE A 269 -14.29 -3.32 16.84
CA ILE A 269 -14.14 -1.90 16.47
C ILE A 269 -14.03 -1.02 17.72
N ALA A 270 -14.91 -1.21 18.71
CA ALA A 270 -14.86 -0.46 19.96
C ALA A 270 -13.54 -0.72 20.71
N GLY A 271 -13.09 -1.98 20.73
CA GLY A 271 -11.82 -2.34 21.32
C GLY A 271 -10.61 -1.75 20.59
N ALA A 272 -10.61 -1.74 19.26
CA ALA A 272 -9.55 -1.12 18.47
C ALA A 272 -9.50 0.41 18.69
N ARG A 273 -10.66 1.07 18.76
CA ARG A 273 -10.75 2.50 19.11
C ARG A 273 -10.15 2.79 20.48
N LYS A 274 -10.46 1.95 21.48
CA LYS A 274 -9.86 2.05 22.82
C LYS A 274 -8.34 1.80 22.80
N PHE A 275 -7.88 0.80 22.05
CA PHE A 275 -6.46 0.44 21.95
C PHE A 275 -5.62 1.60 21.41
N PHE A 276 -6.10 2.30 20.37
CA PHE A 276 -5.40 3.43 19.75
C PHE A 276 -5.77 4.80 20.33
N ASN A 277 -6.60 4.85 21.39
CA ASN A 277 -7.14 6.09 21.95
C ASN A 277 -7.80 7.00 20.88
N TRP A 278 -8.64 6.40 20.02
CA TRP A 278 -9.31 7.09 18.91
C TRP A 278 -10.78 7.36 19.21
N GLU A 279 -11.09 8.62 19.50
CA GLU A 279 -12.41 9.06 19.94
C GLU A 279 -13.34 9.51 18.80
N SER A 280 -12.79 9.79 17.61
CA SER A 280 -13.59 10.34 16.51
C SER A 280 -14.64 9.34 16.01
N PRO A 281 -15.87 9.77 15.69
CA PRO A 281 -16.91 8.91 15.11
C PRO A 281 -16.50 8.25 13.79
N PRO A 282 -17.23 7.22 13.34
CA PRO A 282 -16.99 6.62 12.04
C PRO A 282 -17.01 7.63 10.90
N PHE A 283 -16.05 7.51 9.98
CA PHE A 283 -15.87 8.41 8.82
C PHE A 283 -15.50 9.86 9.17
N GLU A 284 -15.23 10.18 10.44
CA GLU A 284 -14.74 11.49 10.86
C GLU A 284 -13.24 11.42 11.16
N ILE A 285 -12.47 12.27 10.48
CA ILE A 285 -11.02 12.39 10.67
C ILE A 285 -10.75 13.74 11.33
N PRO A 286 -10.02 13.77 12.47
CA PRO A 286 -9.59 15.01 13.09
C PRO A 286 -8.95 15.95 12.08
N ALA A 287 -9.32 17.23 12.13
CA ALA A 287 -8.93 18.23 11.13
C ALA A 287 -7.41 18.32 10.98
N ASP A 288 -6.67 18.28 12.09
CA ASP A 288 -5.21 18.33 12.08
C ASP A 288 -4.56 17.12 11.38
N ILE A 289 -5.17 15.93 11.49
CA ILE A 289 -4.71 14.73 10.79
C ILE A 289 -5.06 14.80 9.30
N LEU A 290 -6.27 15.26 8.98
CA LEU A 290 -6.69 15.43 7.59
C LEU A 290 -5.82 16.47 6.88
N ASP A 291 -5.55 17.60 7.52
CA ASP A 291 -4.67 18.67 7.01
C ASP A 291 -3.25 18.15 6.77
N ALA A 292 -2.71 17.34 7.69
CA ALA A 292 -1.40 16.70 7.50
C ALA A 292 -1.38 15.80 6.25
N TRP A 293 -2.41 14.98 6.04
CA TRP A 293 -2.51 14.15 4.84
C TRP A 293 -2.76 14.95 3.55
N ARG A 294 -3.54 16.03 3.63
CA ARG A 294 -3.76 16.96 2.50
C ARG A 294 -2.46 17.65 2.09
N ALA A 295 -1.63 18.04 3.05
CA ALA A 295 -0.30 18.57 2.79
C ALA A 295 0.60 17.56 2.08
N VAL A 296 0.54 16.28 2.47
CA VAL A 296 1.22 15.19 1.76
C VAL A 296 0.78 15.10 0.30
N GLY A 297 -0.53 15.09 0.04
CA GLY A 297 -1.05 14.99 -1.34
C GLY A 297 -0.73 16.20 -2.22
N ALA A 298 -0.54 17.38 -1.64
CA ALA A 298 -0.09 18.58 -2.35
C ALA A 298 1.45 18.68 -2.48
N GLY A 299 2.20 17.80 -1.82
CA GLY A 299 3.66 17.90 -1.70
C GLY A 299 4.41 17.86 -3.03
N GLY A 300 3.90 17.13 -4.03
CA GLY A 300 4.53 17.05 -5.35
C GLY A 300 4.24 18.22 -6.29
N ALA A 301 3.37 19.17 -5.93
CA ALA A 301 2.97 20.26 -6.83
C ALA A 301 4.17 21.08 -7.35
N LYS A 302 5.18 21.31 -6.50
CA LYS A 302 6.41 22.00 -6.90
C LYS A 302 7.27 21.15 -7.84
N ALA A 303 7.41 19.85 -7.59
CA ALA A 303 8.18 18.94 -8.43
C ALA A 303 7.52 18.78 -9.82
N ARG A 304 6.19 18.64 -9.85
CA ARG A 304 5.38 18.63 -11.08
C ARG A 304 5.55 19.93 -11.86
N ALA A 305 5.40 21.09 -11.22
CA ALA A 305 5.56 22.38 -11.90
C ALA A 305 6.97 22.56 -12.49
N ALA A 306 8.01 22.12 -11.79
CA ALA A 306 9.37 22.11 -12.32
C ALA A 306 9.55 21.14 -13.51
N TRP A 307 8.81 20.04 -13.53
CA TRP A 307 8.80 19.08 -14.64
C TRP A 307 8.04 19.61 -15.87
N ASP A 308 6.96 20.37 -15.67
CA ASP A 308 6.16 20.95 -16.77
C ASP A 308 6.93 22.02 -17.58
N GLY A 309 7.94 22.67 -16.96
CA GLY A 309 8.73 23.76 -17.56
C GLY A 309 8.26 25.14 -17.14
#